data_AF-A0A928DVJ5-F1
#
_entry.id   AF-A0A928DVJ5-F1
#
_cell.length_a   1.000
_cell.length_b   1.000
_cell.length_c   1.000
_cell.angle_alpha   90.00
_cell.angle_beta   90.00
_cell.angle_gamma   90.00
#
_symmetry.space_group_name_H-M   'P 1'
#
loop_
_entity.id
_entity.type
_entity.pdbx_description
1 polymer ?
#
loop_
_entity_poly.entity_id
_entity_poly.type
_entity_poly.pdbx_seq_one_letter_code
_entity_poly.pdbx_strand_id
1 'polypeptide(L)'
;MPLAFSCLFPLLKGDFFMKVTQWTLLSVLSAAAMIGTLTTQAFAEVKLTKAFTDNAVLQRGVPVCVWGSADAGEKVTVTFSGNTVETTACDTGCWKVQLPAMPGTFEGKDLTVKGASNEIVLKNVVVGEVWICSGQSNMEQPLNSWGQPRLSCSEEEFTGDYSFIRFNRIRHELKAEDSLNVNSDGWQMCKDNIQKNCTACGFHFAVKLSKELNVPIGLIDSNWGGSNINSWIPDEGWNNLPETVEPGKKLIAQRTADLAAGKPCGRGHAGGMYYAMLSPWKNYTVKGVIWYQGCSNAGEGEFYYFKQKAMILEWRKIWGDVPFYWVQLANFRANEADPNSAGWGFVRNGQTMCLEVPKTGQAVTIDIGEEKDIHPRNKWDVGNRLARWALANDYGKEGIVFCSPMMESVTFDGAKAVVKFNNVGSGLVVAKNVERKGIECVEGTPNCFAVAGEDKNFKWAKAELVGTDTVVLTCEEVPAPKYVRFAFQNNPKDFNLYSKEGLPATPFHTEK
;
A
#
# COMPACT_ATOMS: atom_id res chain seq x y z
N MET A 1 81.09 -39.46 -39.13
CA MET A 1 80.86 -38.00 -39.22
C MET A 1 80.43 -37.51 -37.85
N PRO A 2 80.99 -36.39 -37.34
CA PRO A 2 82.16 -36.52 -36.48
C PRO A 2 82.03 -35.88 -35.08
N LEU A 3 82.89 -36.36 -34.16
CA LEU A 3 83.71 -35.64 -33.15
C LEU A 3 82.97 -34.97 -31.96
N ALA A 4 83.47 -34.94 -30.72
CA ALA A 4 84.68 -35.47 -30.06
C ALA A 4 84.69 -34.98 -28.58
N PHE A 5 85.25 -35.81 -27.67
CA PHE A 5 86.12 -35.48 -26.50
C PHE A 5 85.65 -34.44 -25.44
N SER A 6 85.81 -34.57 -24.12
CA SER A 6 86.95 -35.00 -23.28
C SER A 6 86.51 -34.97 -21.79
N CYS A 7 86.86 -35.97 -20.97
CA CYS A 7 87.90 -36.01 -19.91
C CYS A 7 87.56 -35.45 -18.51
N LEU A 8 88.04 -36.22 -17.51
CA LEU A 8 88.50 -35.88 -16.15
C LEU A 8 87.54 -35.99 -14.94
N PHE A 9 87.81 -37.02 -14.13
CA PHE A 9 87.70 -37.10 -12.65
C PHE A 9 88.42 -35.90 -11.97
N PRO A 10 88.13 -35.48 -10.70
CA PRO A 10 88.19 -36.39 -9.53
C PRO A 10 87.38 -36.05 -8.24
N LEU A 11 87.32 -37.06 -7.36
CA LEU A 11 87.55 -37.10 -5.90
C LEU A 11 87.10 -35.96 -4.94
N LEU A 12 86.41 -36.43 -3.88
CA LEU A 12 86.66 -36.21 -2.43
C LEU A 12 86.05 -35.00 -1.67
N LYS A 13 85.31 -35.40 -0.61
CA LYS A 13 85.37 -35.00 0.82
C LYS A 13 84.34 -34.03 1.41
N GLY A 14 83.81 -34.46 2.56
CA GLY A 14 83.38 -33.64 3.70
C GLY A 14 81.89 -33.73 4.02
N ASP A 15 81.42 -34.79 4.69
CA ASP A 15 81.26 -34.92 6.16
C ASP A 15 80.29 -33.91 6.81
N PHE A 16 79.15 -34.41 7.30
CA PHE A 16 78.70 -34.06 8.66
C PHE A 16 77.81 -35.16 9.29
N PHE A 17 78.22 -35.54 10.49
CA PHE A 17 77.64 -36.38 11.56
C PHE A 17 76.12 -36.08 11.80
N MET A 18 75.23 -36.90 12.37
CA MET A 18 75.25 -37.97 13.40
C MET A 18 73.84 -38.61 13.47
N LYS A 19 73.67 -39.94 13.53
CA LYS A 19 73.48 -40.82 14.73
C LYS A 19 72.16 -40.59 15.52
N VAL A 20 71.41 -41.56 16.06
CA VAL A 20 71.56 -43.02 16.28
C VAL A 20 70.26 -43.58 16.91
N THR A 21 69.85 -44.78 16.46
CA THR A 21 69.28 -45.99 17.16
C THR A 21 68.62 -45.88 18.57
N GLN A 22 67.77 -46.78 19.09
CA GLN A 22 67.00 -47.99 18.70
C GLN A 22 66.20 -48.46 19.97
N TRP A 23 64.96 -48.97 19.81
CA TRP A 23 64.23 -50.11 20.47
C TRP A 23 64.14 -50.18 22.04
N THR A 24 63.08 -50.63 22.75
CA THR A 24 62.07 -51.72 22.56
C THR A 24 60.97 -51.67 23.66
N LEU A 25 59.77 -52.24 23.39
CA LEU A 25 58.75 -52.88 24.28
C LEU A 25 57.96 -52.05 25.34
N LEU A 26 56.61 -52.01 25.23
CA LEU A 26 55.66 -52.44 26.28
C LEU A 26 54.17 -52.40 25.83
N SER A 27 53.43 -53.41 26.31
CA SER A 27 51.98 -53.66 26.30
C SER A 27 51.10 -52.56 26.91
N VAL A 28 49.80 -52.46 26.53
CA VAL A 28 48.61 -52.28 27.42
C VAL A 28 47.30 -51.99 26.64
N LEU A 29 46.24 -52.75 26.98
CA LEU A 29 44.78 -52.50 26.89
C LEU A 29 44.13 -52.00 25.59
N SER A 30 43.44 -52.91 24.89
CA SER A 30 42.35 -52.61 23.96
C SER A 30 41.02 -53.03 24.60
N ALA A 31 40.49 -52.24 25.52
CA ALA A 31 39.15 -52.43 26.07
C ALA A 31 38.47 -51.08 26.33
N ALA A 32 37.31 -50.92 25.68
CA ALA A 32 36.22 -50.02 26.04
C ALA A 32 36.55 -48.52 26.17
N ALA A 33 36.58 -47.83 25.02
CA ALA A 33 36.16 -46.44 24.94
C ALA A 33 35.27 -46.24 23.71
N MET A 34 34.12 -46.93 23.67
CA MET A 34 32.96 -46.34 22.97
C MET A 34 32.49 -45.19 23.86
N ILE A 35 33.17 -44.06 23.75
CA ILE A 35 32.60 -42.76 24.09
C ILE A 35 31.44 -42.63 23.10
N GLY A 36 30.24 -42.96 23.57
CA GLY A 36 29.03 -42.53 22.88
C GLY A 36 29.13 -41.02 22.79
N THR A 37 29.48 -40.51 21.60
CA THR A 37 29.26 -39.11 21.28
C THR A 37 27.74 -38.94 21.34
N LEU A 38 27.24 -38.59 22.52
CA LEU A 38 26.00 -37.87 22.68
C LEU A 38 26.18 -36.59 21.87
N THR A 39 25.86 -36.68 20.59
CA THR A 39 25.66 -35.50 19.76
C THR A 39 24.44 -34.83 20.36
N THR A 40 24.66 -33.90 21.30
CA THR A 40 23.67 -32.91 21.65
C THR A 40 23.36 -32.18 20.35
N GLN A 41 22.27 -32.53 19.69
CA GLN A 41 21.69 -31.69 18.66
C GLN A 41 21.34 -30.38 19.36
N ALA A 42 22.24 -29.40 19.24
CA ALA A 42 21.98 -28.05 19.66
C ALA A 42 20.99 -27.47 18.66
N PHE A 43 19.70 -27.53 18.97
CA PHE A 43 18.68 -26.85 18.19
C PHE A 43 18.87 -25.34 18.36
N ALA A 44 19.06 -24.63 17.25
CA ALA A 44 19.03 -23.18 17.21
C ALA A 44 17.68 -22.66 17.71
N GLU A 45 17.67 -21.42 18.19
CA GLU A 45 16.46 -20.80 18.71
C GLU A 45 15.40 -20.61 17.61
N VAL A 46 14.16 -21.00 17.88
CA VAL A 46 13.03 -20.60 17.03
C VAL A 46 12.97 -19.09 16.95
N LYS A 47 12.75 -18.57 15.74
CA LYS A 47 12.62 -17.14 15.46
C LYS A 47 11.25 -16.87 14.87
N LEU A 48 10.61 -15.83 15.37
CA LEU A 48 9.40 -15.25 14.81
C LEU A 48 9.77 -14.09 13.88
N THR A 49 9.03 -13.91 12.78
CA THR A 49 9.22 -12.73 11.92
C THR A 49 9.03 -11.43 12.72
N LYS A 50 9.80 -10.39 12.37
CA LYS A 50 9.65 -9.04 12.94
C LYS A 50 8.36 -8.33 12.52
N ALA A 51 7.55 -8.94 11.64
CA ALA A 51 6.20 -8.45 11.35
C ALA A 51 5.27 -8.53 12.57
N PHE A 52 5.55 -9.44 13.51
CA PHE A 52 4.85 -9.54 14.79
C PHE A 52 5.74 -8.99 15.91
N THR A 53 5.17 -8.11 16.71
CA THR A 53 5.76 -7.57 17.94
C THR A 53 4.68 -7.50 19.01
N ASP A 54 5.04 -7.06 20.21
CA ASP A 54 4.05 -6.62 21.19
C ASP A 54 3.06 -5.63 20.55
N ASN A 55 1.82 -5.67 21.03
CA ASN A 55 0.71 -4.87 20.53
C ASN A 55 0.25 -5.19 19.10
N ALA A 56 0.67 -6.29 18.48
CA ALA A 56 0.19 -6.65 17.15
C ALA A 56 -1.35 -6.78 17.06
N VAL A 57 -1.87 -6.58 15.85
CA VAL A 57 -3.29 -6.79 15.51
C VAL A 57 -3.37 -7.94 14.51
N LEU A 58 -4.07 -9.02 14.88
CA LEU A 58 -4.35 -10.14 13.99
C LEU A 58 -5.71 -9.93 13.30
N GLN A 59 -5.82 -10.33 12.03
CA GLN A 59 -7.06 -10.21 11.28
C GLN A 59 -8.16 -11.11 11.86
N ARG A 60 -9.36 -10.56 12.06
CA ARG A 60 -10.54 -11.31 12.53
C ARG A 60 -11.26 -12.04 11.40
N GLY A 61 -12.05 -13.05 11.76
CA GLY A 61 -13.04 -13.69 10.88
C GLY A 61 -12.47 -14.61 9.79
N VAL A 62 -11.14 -14.74 9.69
CA VAL A 62 -10.45 -15.65 8.77
C VAL A 62 -9.26 -16.29 9.47
N PRO A 63 -8.78 -17.47 9.02
CA PRO A 63 -7.55 -18.04 9.52
C PRO A 63 -6.36 -17.08 9.36
N VAL A 64 -5.56 -16.93 10.41
CA VAL A 64 -4.45 -15.98 10.45
C VAL A 64 -3.13 -16.72 10.39
N CYS A 65 -2.23 -16.23 9.55
CA CYS A 65 -0.95 -16.85 9.42
C CYS A 65 0.08 -16.30 10.43
N VAL A 66 0.85 -17.21 11.05
CA VAL A 66 2.05 -16.90 11.85
C VAL A 66 3.22 -17.68 11.26
N TRP A 67 4.38 -17.05 11.10
CA TRP A 67 5.53 -17.67 10.42
C TRP A 67 6.86 -17.20 10.99
N GLY A 68 7.90 -17.97 10.71
CA GLY A 68 9.25 -17.66 11.15
C GLY A 68 10.27 -18.65 10.62
N SER A 69 11.38 -18.80 11.33
CA SER A 69 12.40 -19.80 11.06
C SER A 69 12.76 -20.60 12.31
N ALA A 70 13.22 -21.84 12.14
CA ALA A 70 13.76 -22.72 13.15
C ALA A 70 14.77 -23.67 12.48
N ASP A 71 15.40 -24.58 13.21
CA ASP A 71 16.20 -25.61 12.57
C ASP A 71 15.35 -26.55 11.73
N ALA A 72 15.89 -27.06 10.63
CA ALA A 72 15.18 -28.01 9.77
C ALA A 72 14.71 -29.23 10.58
N GLY A 73 13.42 -29.56 10.47
CA GLY A 73 12.80 -30.65 11.22
C GLY A 73 12.42 -30.30 12.67
N GLU A 74 12.70 -29.09 13.15
CA GLU A 74 12.30 -28.65 14.49
C GLU A 74 10.78 -28.49 14.59
N LYS A 75 10.20 -29.00 15.68
CA LYS A 75 8.78 -28.82 16.00
C LYS A 75 8.55 -27.44 16.61
N VAL A 76 7.63 -26.68 16.03
CA VAL A 76 7.22 -25.35 16.50
C VAL A 76 5.76 -25.38 16.93
N THR A 77 5.47 -24.84 18.12
CA THR A 77 4.12 -24.72 18.66
C THR A 77 3.74 -23.26 18.81
N VAL A 78 2.58 -22.86 18.28
CA VAL A 78 2.05 -21.50 18.40
C VAL A 78 0.75 -21.54 19.18
N THR A 79 0.66 -20.73 20.23
CA THR A 79 -0.53 -20.63 21.09
C THR A 79 -1.02 -19.19 21.17
N PHE A 80 -2.31 -18.98 20.93
CA PHE A 80 -2.96 -17.68 21.07
C PHE A 80 -4.47 -17.80 21.31
N SER A 81 -4.97 -17.04 22.29
CA SER A 81 -6.40 -16.97 22.63
C SER A 81 -7.08 -18.36 22.78
N GLY A 82 -6.39 -19.30 23.44
CA GLY A 82 -6.87 -20.66 23.67
C GLY A 82 -6.69 -21.64 22.50
N ASN A 83 -6.21 -21.17 21.34
CA ASN A 83 -5.86 -22.03 20.22
C ASN A 83 -4.39 -22.41 20.30
N THR A 84 -4.08 -23.68 20.04
CA THR A 84 -2.72 -24.19 19.92
C THR A 84 -2.59 -24.94 18.60
N VAL A 85 -1.59 -24.57 17.80
CA VAL A 85 -1.30 -25.17 16.49
C VAL A 85 0.18 -25.52 16.44
N GLU A 86 0.50 -26.69 15.88
CA GLU A 86 1.86 -27.18 15.75
C GLU A 86 2.25 -27.28 14.27
N THR A 87 3.54 -27.12 13.99
CA THR A 87 4.14 -27.37 12.68
C THR A 87 5.57 -27.86 12.84
N THR A 88 6.19 -28.22 11.72
CA THR A 88 7.61 -28.58 11.65
C THR A 88 8.28 -27.67 10.64
N ALA A 89 9.44 -27.12 10.99
CA ALA A 89 10.22 -26.31 10.06
C ALA A 89 10.71 -27.17 8.89
N CYS A 90 10.58 -26.64 7.68
CA CYS A 90 10.99 -27.35 6.46
C CYS A 90 12.51 -27.43 6.34
N ASP A 91 12.99 -28.08 5.28
CA ASP A 91 14.43 -28.28 5.02
C ASP A 91 15.23 -26.98 4.89
N THR A 92 14.57 -25.87 4.54
CA THR A 92 15.19 -24.53 4.50
C THR A 92 15.05 -23.76 5.82
N GLY A 93 14.56 -24.41 6.88
CA GLY A 93 14.34 -23.84 8.21
C GLY A 93 13.10 -22.94 8.32
N CYS A 94 12.30 -22.76 7.27
CA CYS A 94 11.09 -21.94 7.34
C CYS A 94 9.94 -22.71 7.98
N TRP A 95 9.14 -22.05 8.81
CA TRP A 95 7.89 -22.62 9.31
C TRP A 95 6.74 -21.63 9.19
N LYS A 96 5.53 -22.16 9.06
CA LYS A 96 4.29 -21.40 8.90
C LYS A 96 3.15 -22.20 9.54
N VAL A 97 2.30 -21.53 10.31
CA VAL A 97 1.05 -22.09 10.86
C VAL A 97 -0.12 -21.19 10.47
N GLN A 98 -1.33 -21.75 10.54
CA GLN A 98 -2.56 -20.99 10.51
C GLN A 98 -3.29 -21.17 11.84
N LEU A 99 -3.47 -20.07 12.56
CA LEU A 99 -4.42 -20.01 13.66
C LEU A 99 -5.84 -19.98 13.06
N PRO A 100 -6.83 -20.63 13.68
CA PRO A 100 -8.20 -20.62 13.18
C PRO A 100 -8.78 -19.20 13.17
N ALA A 101 -9.91 -19.02 12.46
CA ALA A 101 -10.63 -17.76 12.47
C ALA A 101 -11.07 -17.39 13.89
N MET A 102 -10.83 -16.14 14.29
CA MET A 102 -11.14 -15.62 15.62
C MET A 102 -12.06 -14.41 15.55
N PRO A 103 -12.94 -14.20 16.55
CA PRO A 103 -13.73 -12.98 16.66
C PRO A 103 -12.85 -11.78 17.03
N GLY A 104 -13.29 -10.58 16.69
CA GLY A 104 -12.61 -9.35 17.12
C GLY A 104 -12.71 -9.15 18.64
N THR A 105 -11.65 -8.64 19.25
CA THR A 105 -11.60 -8.34 20.69
C THR A 105 -10.62 -7.22 21.00
N PHE A 106 -10.98 -6.33 21.92
CA PHE A 106 -10.07 -5.32 22.47
C PHE A 106 -9.18 -5.87 23.60
N GLU A 107 -9.50 -7.07 24.11
CA GLU A 107 -8.70 -7.73 25.15
C GLU A 107 -7.36 -8.20 24.55
N GLY A 108 -6.27 -7.60 25.01
CA GLY A 108 -4.92 -8.02 24.65
C GLY A 108 -4.58 -9.36 25.29
N LYS A 109 -4.07 -10.29 24.49
CA LYS A 109 -3.60 -11.61 24.94
C LYS A 109 -2.17 -11.88 24.49
N ASP A 110 -1.52 -12.81 25.15
CA ASP A 110 -0.18 -13.23 24.78
C ASP A 110 -0.23 -14.20 23.59
N LEU A 111 0.60 -13.94 22.58
CA LEU A 111 0.92 -14.89 21.49
C LEU A 111 2.25 -15.55 21.84
N THR A 112 2.22 -16.86 22.05
CA THR A 112 3.39 -17.65 22.40
C THR A 112 3.83 -18.49 21.21
N VAL A 113 5.14 -18.46 20.90
CA VAL A 113 5.79 -19.35 19.93
C VAL A 113 6.88 -20.12 20.65
N LYS A 114 6.74 -21.45 20.71
CA LYS A 114 7.63 -22.34 21.42
C LYS A 114 8.37 -23.25 20.45
N GLY A 115 9.69 -23.22 20.51
CA GLY A 115 10.60 -24.14 19.82
C GLY A 115 11.10 -25.23 20.77
N ALA A 116 12.13 -25.96 20.34
CA ALA A 116 12.76 -27.01 21.13
C ALA A 116 13.56 -26.44 22.32
N SER A 117 14.24 -25.31 22.12
CA SER A 117 15.20 -24.74 23.08
C SER A 117 14.76 -23.42 23.71
N ASN A 118 13.77 -22.72 23.13
CA ASN A 118 13.32 -21.40 23.59
C ASN A 118 11.81 -21.16 23.39
N GLU A 119 11.33 -20.08 24.00
CA GLU A 119 9.96 -19.60 23.89
C GLU A 119 9.97 -18.07 23.64
N ILE A 120 9.19 -17.62 22.67
CA ILE A 120 8.95 -16.21 22.37
C ILE A 120 7.51 -15.89 22.81
N VAL A 121 7.34 -14.80 23.57
CA VAL A 121 6.02 -14.33 24.01
C VAL A 121 5.83 -12.89 23.58
N LEU A 122 4.85 -12.63 22.72
CA LEU A 122 4.42 -11.28 22.36
C LEU A 122 3.22 -10.87 23.20
N LYS A 123 3.31 -9.71 23.84
CA LYS A 123 2.32 -9.20 24.78
C LYS A 123 1.26 -8.36 24.09
N ASN A 124 0.06 -8.35 24.68
CA ASN A 124 -1.04 -7.46 24.29
C ASN A 124 -1.41 -7.59 22.80
N VAL A 125 -1.38 -8.78 22.21
CA VAL A 125 -1.85 -9.00 20.83
C VAL A 125 -3.38 -9.03 20.82
N VAL A 126 -4.01 -8.30 19.90
CA VAL A 126 -5.48 -8.22 19.76
C VAL A 126 -5.94 -8.78 18.42
N VAL A 127 -7.25 -9.02 18.29
CA VAL A 127 -7.87 -9.48 17.05
C VAL A 127 -8.83 -8.41 16.53
N GLY A 128 -8.65 -7.98 15.28
CA GLY A 128 -9.33 -6.82 14.71
C GLY A 128 -9.32 -6.82 13.19
N GLU A 129 -9.41 -5.65 12.57
CA GLU A 129 -9.24 -5.51 11.12
C GLU A 129 -7.84 -5.00 10.80
N VAL A 130 -7.16 -5.60 9.83
CA VAL A 130 -5.80 -5.18 9.43
C VAL A 130 -5.82 -4.61 8.02
N TRP A 131 -5.37 -3.38 7.84
CA TRP A 131 -5.36 -2.69 6.55
C TRP A 131 -3.97 -2.22 6.17
N ILE A 132 -3.61 -2.38 4.89
CA ILE A 132 -2.38 -1.83 4.33
C ILE A 132 -2.64 -0.38 3.91
N CYS A 133 -1.85 0.56 4.43
CA CYS A 133 -1.90 1.98 4.10
C CYS A 133 -0.71 2.32 3.20
N SER A 134 -0.92 2.35 1.87
CA SER A 134 0.19 2.46 0.91
C SER A 134 0.07 3.62 -0.07
N GLY A 135 1.18 3.93 -0.74
CA GLY A 135 1.31 5.00 -1.71
C GLY A 135 2.50 5.92 -1.42
N GLN A 136 2.28 7.22 -1.58
CA GLN A 136 3.33 8.24 -1.46
C GLN A 136 3.04 9.23 -0.33
N SER A 137 3.59 10.44 -0.43
CA SER A 137 3.62 11.48 0.59
C SER A 137 2.24 11.85 1.17
N ASN A 138 1.18 11.75 0.39
CA ASN A 138 -0.19 12.03 0.85
C ASN A 138 -0.80 10.90 1.70
N MET A 139 -0.34 9.65 1.55
CA MET A 139 -0.59 8.57 2.52
C MET A 139 0.36 8.70 3.71
N GLU A 140 1.62 9.04 3.47
CA GLU A 140 2.67 9.15 4.49
C GLU A 140 2.42 10.25 5.51
N GLN A 141 1.80 11.36 5.09
CA GLN A 141 1.63 12.54 5.91
C GLN A 141 1.03 12.17 7.29
N PRO A 142 1.82 12.30 8.36
CA PRO A 142 1.40 11.89 9.69
C PRO A 142 0.43 12.92 10.29
N LEU A 143 -0.33 12.57 11.34
CA LEU A 143 -1.26 13.51 11.99
C LEU A 143 -0.61 14.84 12.39
N ASN A 144 0.65 14.84 12.83
CA ASN A 144 1.36 16.08 13.18
C ASN A 144 1.87 16.88 11.96
N SER A 145 1.59 16.40 10.74
CA SER A 145 2.03 16.97 9.47
C SER A 145 3.53 17.30 9.40
N TRP A 146 4.38 16.41 9.93
CA TRP A 146 5.82 16.64 10.05
C TRP A 146 6.17 17.91 10.87
N GLY A 147 5.37 18.20 11.89
CA GLY A 147 5.52 19.37 12.77
C GLY A 147 4.97 20.67 12.20
N GLN A 148 4.24 20.62 11.08
CA GLN A 148 3.65 21.79 10.44
C GLN A 148 2.21 21.99 10.94
N PRO A 149 1.69 23.23 11.05
CA PRO A 149 0.31 23.52 11.45
C PRO A 149 -0.70 23.21 10.32
N ARG A 150 -0.45 22.18 9.53
CA ARG A 150 -1.03 21.96 8.20
C ARG A 150 -2.18 20.98 8.17
N LEU A 151 -2.48 20.25 9.23
CA LEU A 151 -3.60 19.30 9.19
C LEU A 151 -4.77 19.82 9.99
N SER A 152 -5.97 19.58 9.47
CA SER A 152 -7.23 19.82 10.18
C SER A 152 -7.50 18.69 11.16
N CYS A 153 -6.62 18.60 12.16
CA CYS A 153 -6.73 17.73 13.31
C CYS A 153 -7.04 18.58 14.55
N SER A 154 -7.89 18.04 15.41
CA SER A 154 -8.20 18.62 16.71
C SER A 154 -7.13 18.24 17.74
N GLU A 155 -7.03 19.01 18.82
CA GLU A 155 -6.15 18.68 19.95
C GLU A 155 -6.50 17.31 20.57
N GLU A 156 -7.79 16.94 20.57
CA GLU A 156 -8.25 15.63 21.03
C GLU A 156 -7.67 14.49 20.18
N GLU A 157 -7.54 14.66 18.86
CA GLU A 157 -6.91 13.64 18.01
C GLU A 157 -5.42 13.50 18.30
N PHE A 158 -4.76 14.57 18.73
CA PHE A 158 -3.34 14.55 19.11
C PHE A 158 -3.06 13.95 20.48
N THR A 159 -4.00 14.08 21.41
CA THR A 159 -3.78 13.81 22.84
C THR A 159 -4.66 12.70 23.41
N GLY A 160 -5.75 12.35 22.72
CA GLY A 160 -6.72 11.35 23.15
C GLY A 160 -6.18 9.92 23.13
N ASP A 161 -6.92 9.03 23.78
CA ASP A 161 -6.62 7.59 23.79
C ASP A 161 -7.33 6.91 22.61
N TYR A 162 -6.53 6.58 21.59
CA TYR A 162 -6.94 5.80 20.43
C TYR A 162 -6.23 4.44 20.42
N SER A 163 -5.96 3.85 21.59
CA SER A 163 -5.26 2.56 21.74
C SER A 163 -5.91 1.39 21.00
N PHE A 164 -7.17 1.52 20.63
CA PHE A 164 -7.89 0.61 19.73
C PHE A 164 -7.40 0.68 18.27
N ILE A 165 -6.63 1.69 17.91
CA ILE A 165 -5.90 1.81 16.65
C ILE A 165 -4.44 1.50 16.94
N ARG A 166 -3.86 0.65 16.12
CA ARG A 166 -2.45 0.32 16.18
C ARG A 166 -1.87 0.37 14.78
N PHE A 167 -0.63 0.82 14.65
CA PHE A 167 0.03 0.85 13.36
C PHE A 167 1.44 0.31 13.47
N ASN A 168 1.92 -0.24 12.36
CA ASN A 168 3.31 -0.65 12.21
C ASN A 168 3.87 0.03 10.96
N ARG A 169 4.83 0.95 11.18
CA ARG A 169 5.46 1.72 10.11
C ARG A 169 6.66 1.00 9.57
N ILE A 170 6.64 0.76 8.26
CA ILE A 170 7.78 0.25 7.54
C ILE A 170 8.78 1.37 7.34
N ARG A 171 10.04 1.11 7.66
CA ARG A 171 11.09 2.10 7.52
C ARG A 171 11.45 2.34 6.07
N HIS A 172 11.82 3.58 5.80
CA HIS A 172 12.25 4.05 4.49
C HIS A 172 13.68 3.60 4.17
N GLU A 173 13.87 2.30 3.99
CA GLU A 173 15.15 1.69 3.61
C GLU A 173 14.99 0.81 2.37
N LEU A 174 16.01 0.80 1.50
CA LEU A 174 15.99 0.09 0.21
C LEU A 174 16.74 -1.25 0.26
N LYS A 175 16.74 -1.91 1.41
CA LYS A 175 17.38 -3.21 1.57
C LYS A 175 16.42 -4.31 1.10
N ALA A 176 16.97 -5.33 0.45
CA ALA A 176 16.25 -6.56 0.17
C ALA A 176 16.07 -7.30 1.50
N GLU A 177 14.96 -7.06 2.18
CA GLU A 177 14.63 -7.75 3.43
C GLU A 177 13.94 -9.08 3.11
N ASP A 178 14.33 -10.12 3.86
CA ASP A 178 13.58 -11.37 3.85
C ASP A 178 12.29 -11.25 4.67
N SER A 179 11.36 -12.18 4.49
CA SER A 179 10.09 -12.16 5.24
C SER A 179 10.24 -12.42 6.75
N LEU A 180 11.46 -12.69 7.24
CA LEU A 180 11.75 -12.85 8.67
C LEU A 180 12.16 -11.51 9.30
N ASN A 181 12.86 -10.65 8.55
CA ASN A 181 13.45 -9.41 9.02
C ASN A 181 12.76 -8.16 8.44
N VAL A 182 11.45 -8.11 8.56
CA VAL A 182 10.68 -6.91 8.20
C VAL A 182 11.28 -5.66 8.87
N ASN A 183 11.71 -4.69 8.07
CA ASN A 183 12.29 -3.45 8.58
C ASN A 183 11.19 -2.45 8.95
N SER A 184 10.78 -2.47 10.22
CA SER A 184 9.67 -1.66 10.72
C SER A 184 9.89 -1.20 12.16
N ASP A 185 9.09 -0.23 12.60
CA ASP A 185 9.11 0.28 13.97
C ASP A 185 8.39 -0.63 14.98
N GLY A 186 7.81 -1.73 14.51
CA GLY A 186 6.96 -2.60 15.33
C GLY A 186 5.55 -2.02 15.49
N TRP A 187 4.65 -2.81 16.08
CA TRP A 187 3.28 -2.40 16.34
C TRP A 187 3.21 -1.41 17.50
N GLN A 188 2.73 -0.21 17.21
CA GLN A 188 2.57 0.89 18.13
C GLN A 188 1.09 1.17 18.36
N MET A 189 0.70 1.41 19.62
CA MET A 189 -0.65 1.83 19.97
C MET A 189 -0.78 3.34 19.77
N CYS A 190 -1.89 3.80 19.19
CA CYS A 190 -2.20 5.22 19.05
C CYS A 190 -2.63 5.83 20.40
N LYS A 191 -1.69 5.94 21.33
CA LYS A 191 -1.87 6.45 22.69
C LYS A 191 -0.64 7.27 23.10
N ASP A 192 -0.78 8.13 24.12
CA ASP A 192 0.33 8.88 24.71
C ASP A 192 1.12 9.72 23.68
N ASN A 193 0.39 10.35 22.76
CA ASN A 193 0.90 11.14 21.62
C ASN A 193 1.54 10.33 20.48
N ILE A 194 1.63 9.00 20.55
CA ILE A 194 2.20 8.17 19.47
C ILE A 194 1.41 8.33 18.17
N GLN A 195 0.10 8.55 18.25
CA GLN A 195 -0.76 8.74 17.08
C GLN A 195 -0.33 9.92 16.19
N LYS A 196 0.41 10.90 16.74
CA LYS A 196 0.99 12.02 15.98
C LYS A 196 1.81 11.56 14.78
N ASN A 197 2.39 10.36 14.86
CA ASN A 197 3.22 9.77 13.82
C ASN A 197 2.44 8.83 12.88
N CYS A 198 1.21 8.46 13.20
CA CYS A 198 0.38 7.62 12.33
C CYS A 198 -0.02 8.38 11.07
N THR A 199 -0.13 7.69 9.92
CA THR A 199 -0.74 8.24 8.70
C THR A 199 -2.06 8.93 9.02
N ALA A 200 -2.20 10.21 8.68
CA ALA A 200 -3.42 10.96 8.99
C ALA A 200 -4.64 10.39 8.23
N CYS A 201 -4.43 9.98 6.98
CA CYS A 201 -5.45 9.31 6.16
C CYS A 201 -5.90 7.99 6.81
N GLY A 202 -4.93 7.10 7.10
CA GLY A 202 -5.22 5.80 7.70
C GLY A 202 -5.79 5.92 9.12
N PHE A 203 -5.37 6.90 9.90
CA PHE A 203 -5.91 7.17 11.23
C PHE A 203 -7.40 7.50 11.19
N HIS A 204 -7.84 8.48 10.39
CA HIS A 204 -9.26 8.83 10.32
C HIS A 204 -10.11 7.70 9.73
N PHE A 205 -9.57 6.95 8.77
CA PHE A 205 -10.18 5.72 8.27
C PHE A 205 -10.39 4.69 9.40
N ALA A 206 -9.36 4.43 10.21
CA ALA A 206 -9.41 3.50 11.34
C ALA A 206 -10.34 3.96 12.46
N VAL A 207 -10.36 5.26 12.80
CA VAL A 207 -11.30 5.81 13.79
C VAL A 207 -12.73 5.53 13.36
N LYS A 208 -13.07 5.80 12.09
CA LYS A 208 -14.41 5.59 11.57
C LYS A 208 -14.78 4.09 11.57
N LEU A 209 -13.89 3.22 11.11
CA LEU A 209 -14.14 1.77 11.12
C LEU A 209 -14.31 1.21 12.53
N SER A 210 -13.41 1.55 13.46
CA SER A 210 -13.48 1.05 14.85
C SER A 210 -14.81 1.43 15.50
N LYS A 211 -15.25 2.68 15.34
CA LYS A 211 -16.54 3.16 15.89
C LYS A 211 -17.75 2.40 15.34
N GLU A 212 -17.73 2.04 14.06
CA GLU A 212 -18.86 1.41 13.38
C GLU A 212 -18.87 -0.13 13.53
N LEU A 213 -17.69 -0.74 13.67
CA LEU A 213 -17.51 -2.19 13.73
C LEU A 213 -17.30 -2.71 15.16
N ASN A 214 -16.95 -1.82 16.09
CA ASN A 214 -16.63 -2.11 17.48
C ASN A 214 -15.52 -3.17 17.62
N VAL A 215 -14.41 -2.99 16.90
CA VAL A 215 -13.21 -3.84 16.93
C VAL A 215 -11.94 -3.00 16.77
N PRO A 216 -10.78 -3.47 17.26
CA PRO A 216 -9.53 -2.75 17.04
C PRO A 216 -9.14 -2.77 15.56
N ILE A 217 -8.38 -1.75 15.14
CA ILE A 217 -7.91 -1.59 13.76
C ILE A 217 -6.38 -1.54 13.75
N GLY A 218 -5.78 -2.41 12.96
CA GLY A 218 -4.35 -2.46 12.67
C GLY A 218 -4.03 -1.84 11.31
N LEU A 219 -3.02 -0.98 11.25
CA LEU A 219 -2.55 -0.34 10.02
C LEU A 219 -1.11 -0.73 9.73
N ILE A 220 -0.89 -1.41 8.60
CA ILE A 220 0.46 -1.61 8.06
C ILE A 220 0.79 -0.40 7.21
N ASP A 221 1.62 0.49 7.74
CA ASP A 221 1.93 1.81 7.18
C ASP A 221 3.11 1.69 6.20
N SER A 222 2.79 1.48 4.91
CA SER A 222 3.72 1.15 3.83
C SER A 222 3.68 2.19 2.70
N ASN A 223 4.19 3.37 2.96
CA ASN A 223 4.15 4.50 2.03
C ASN A 223 5.49 5.21 1.99
N TRP A 224 5.81 5.87 0.89
CA TRP A 224 7.04 6.66 0.79
C TRP A 224 6.89 7.80 -0.22
N GLY A 225 7.04 9.02 0.26
CA GLY A 225 7.02 10.27 -0.49
C GLY A 225 7.88 10.26 -1.74
N GLY A 226 7.30 10.68 -2.86
CA GLY A 226 7.93 10.74 -4.17
C GLY A 226 7.95 9.41 -4.93
N SER A 227 7.49 8.30 -4.35
CA SER A 227 7.38 7.03 -5.08
C SER A 227 6.43 7.12 -6.27
N ASN A 228 6.86 6.56 -7.40
CA ASN A 228 6.03 6.35 -8.58
C ASN A 228 5.33 4.99 -8.49
N ILE A 229 4.19 4.81 -9.16
CA ILE A 229 3.47 3.54 -9.15
C ILE A 229 4.31 2.40 -9.75
N ASN A 230 5.23 2.71 -10.67
CA ASN A 230 6.13 1.73 -11.27
C ASN A 230 6.86 0.92 -10.18
N SER A 231 7.27 1.60 -9.10
CA SER A 231 7.98 0.98 -7.99
C SER A 231 7.14 0.09 -7.07
N TRP A 232 5.82 0.09 -7.22
CA TRP A 232 4.88 -0.70 -6.42
C TRP A 232 4.28 -1.90 -7.17
N ILE A 233 4.55 -2.01 -8.47
CA ILE A 233 4.10 -3.11 -9.33
C ILE A 233 5.17 -4.23 -9.30
N PRO A 234 4.82 -5.45 -8.84
CA PRO A 234 5.68 -6.62 -8.97
C PRO A 234 6.05 -6.91 -10.42
N ASP A 235 7.13 -7.64 -10.66
CA ASP A 235 7.65 -7.84 -12.03
C ASP A 235 6.63 -8.50 -12.95
N GLU A 236 5.84 -9.43 -12.42
CA GLU A 236 4.79 -10.14 -13.12
C GLU A 236 3.69 -9.21 -13.64
N GLY A 237 3.40 -8.12 -12.94
CA GLY A 237 2.37 -7.15 -13.32
C GLY A 237 2.68 -6.43 -14.62
N TRP A 238 3.96 -6.28 -14.96
CA TRP A 238 4.39 -5.65 -16.20
C TRP A 238 4.14 -6.49 -17.45
N ASN A 239 3.99 -7.82 -17.30
CA ASN A 239 3.77 -8.72 -18.43
C ASN A 239 2.37 -8.57 -19.05
N ASN A 240 1.43 -7.95 -18.32
CA ASN A 240 0.03 -7.85 -18.71
C ASN A 240 -0.37 -6.42 -19.14
N LEU A 241 0.60 -5.51 -19.27
CA LEU A 241 0.34 -4.13 -19.71
C LEU A 241 0.36 -4.03 -21.23
N PRO A 242 -0.47 -3.14 -21.84
CA PRO A 242 -0.38 -2.85 -23.27
C PRO A 242 1.01 -2.32 -23.66
N GLU A 243 1.45 -2.60 -24.89
CA GLU A 243 2.75 -2.13 -25.40
C GLU A 243 2.89 -0.59 -25.43
N THR A 244 1.76 0.13 -25.44
CA THR A 244 1.72 1.60 -25.37
C THR A 244 2.05 2.15 -23.99
N VAL A 245 2.00 1.31 -22.95
CA VAL A 245 2.45 1.67 -21.60
C VAL A 245 3.94 1.41 -21.52
N GLU A 246 4.69 2.34 -20.90
CA GLU A 246 6.15 2.30 -20.77
C GLU A 246 6.68 0.86 -20.59
N PRO A 247 7.64 0.40 -21.41
CA PRO A 247 7.95 -1.02 -21.52
C PRO A 247 8.56 -1.53 -20.21
N GLY A 248 7.75 -2.22 -19.41
CA GLY A 248 8.16 -2.74 -18.11
C GLY A 248 9.40 -3.61 -18.16
N LYS A 249 9.60 -4.36 -19.26
CA LYS A 249 10.83 -5.12 -19.51
C LYS A 249 12.09 -4.26 -19.43
N LYS A 250 12.05 -3.03 -19.97
CA LYS A 250 13.18 -2.09 -19.91
C LYS A 250 13.42 -1.62 -18.47
N LEU A 251 12.37 -1.30 -17.73
CA LEU A 251 12.48 -0.85 -16.34
C LEU A 251 12.99 -1.95 -15.41
N ILE A 252 12.55 -3.20 -15.61
CA ILE A 252 13.01 -4.37 -14.86
C ILE A 252 14.47 -4.69 -15.19
N ALA A 253 14.85 -4.65 -16.47
CA ALA A 253 16.24 -4.84 -16.90
C ALA A 253 17.16 -3.77 -16.29
N GLN A 254 16.71 -2.51 -16.27
CA GLN A 254 17.44 -1.41 -15.63
C GLN A 254 17.63 -1.66 -14.14
N ARG A 255 16.57 -2.01 -13.40
CA ARG A 255 16.69 -2.36 -11.98
C ARG A 255 17.67 -3.53 -11.77
N THR A 256 17.59 -4.57 -12.59
CA THR A 256 18.45 -5.74 -12.48
C THR A 256 19.92 -5.38 -12.65
N ALA A 257 20.24 -4.55 -13.64
CA ALA A 257 21.59 -4.03 -13.85
C ALA A 257 22.06 -3.15 -12.68
N ASP A 258 21.19 -2.30 -12.14
CA ASP A 258 21.52 -1.43 -11.01
C ASP A 258 21.78 -2.23 -9.73
N LEU A 259 20.97 -3.26 -9.44
CA LEU A 259 21.21 -4.18 -8.32
C LEU A 259 22.54 -4.93 -8.48
N ALA A 260 22.85 -5.43 -9.68
CA ALA A 260 24.12 -6.10 -9.96
C ALA A 260 25.33 -5.15 -9.79
N ALA A 261 25.12 -3.85 -9.98
CA ALA A 261 26.11 -2.80 -9.74
C ALA A 261 26.12 -2.28 -8.29
N GLY A 262 25.35 -2.88 -7.37
CA GLY A 262 25.26 -2.46 -5.97
C GLY A 262 24.55 -1.11 -5.75
N LYS A 263 23.76 -0.65 -6.72
CA LYS A 263 23.01 0.61 -6.60
C LYS A 263 21.67 0.39 -5.91
N PRO A 264 21.22 1.34 -5.06
CA PRO A 264 19.94 1.26 -4.40
C PRO A 264 18.79 1.41 -5.42
N CYS A 265 17.87 0.45 -5.40
CA CYS A 265 16.67 0.47 -6.25
C CYS A 265 15.45 0.83 -5.40
N GLY A 266 14.90 2.02 -5.62
CA GLY A 266 13.80 2.54 -4.79
C GLY A 266 12.68 3.21 -5.58
N ARG A 267 12.23 4.36 -5.07
CA ARG A 267 11.04 5.13 -5.47
C ARG A 267 10.78 5.35 -6.97
N GLY A 268 11.82 5.25 -7.81
CA GLY A 268 11.74 5.41 -9.26
C GLY A 268 11.92 4.13 -10.08
N HIS A 269 12.33 3.02 -9.45
CA HIS A 269 12.68 1.76 -10.13
C HIS A 269 11.50 0.80 -10.09
N ALA A 270 11.21 0.11 -11.19
CA ALA A 270 10.11 -0.87 -11.24
C ALA A 270 10.20 -1.88 -10.08
N GLY A 271 9.12 -2.11 -9.34
CA GLY A 271 9.07 -3.03 -8.19
C GLY A 271 9.94 -2.64 -6.98
N GLY A 272 10.71 -1.54 -7.01
CA GLY A 272 11.66 -1.19 -5.94
C GLY A 272 11.02 -1.01 -4.57
N MET A 273 9.89 -0.30 -4.48
CA MET A 273 9.16 -0.12 -3.22
C MET A 273 8.42 -1.39 -2.82
N TYR A 274 7.83 -2.11 -3.78
CA TYR A 274 7.17 -3.38 -3.51
C TYR A 274 8.12 -4.37 -2.83
N TYR A 275 9.31 -4.59 -3.40
CA TYR A 275 10.26 -5.56 -2.85
C TYR A 275 10.84 -5.11 -1.51
N ALA A 276 11.20 -3.82 -1.37
CA ALA A 276 11.79 -3.31 -0.13
C ALA A 276 10.78 -3.21 1.03
N MET A 277 9.52 -2.85 0.74
CA MET A 277 8.56 -2.47 1.79
C MET A 277 7.41 -3.45 1.98
N LEU A 278 6.88 -4.06 0.92
CA LEU A 278 5.64 -4.85 0.99
C LEU A 278 5.85 -6.35 0.89
N SER A 279 6.76 -6.79 0.03
CA SER A 279 7.02 -8.21 -0.18
C SER A 279 7.40 -8.97 1.12
N PRO A 280 8.09 -8.36 2.11
CA PRO A 280 8.35 -9.01 3.40
C PRO A 280 7.06 -9.30 4.21
N TRP A 281 5.98 -8.59 3.94
CA TRP A 281 4.66 -8.72 4.61
C TRP A 281 3.69 -9.66 3.89
N LYS A 282 4.12 -10.33 2.82
CA LYS A 282 3.25 -11.17 1.97
C LYS A 282 2.45 -12.25 2.71
N ASN A 283 2.91 -12.68 3.89
CA ASN A 283 2.24 -13.68 4.71
C ASN A 283 1.31 -13.09 5.78
N TYR A 284 1.36 -11.77 6.03
CA TYR A 284 0.49 -11.14 7.01
C TYR A 284 -0.94 -11.15 6.47
N THR A 285 -1.87 -11.71 7.23
CA THR A 285 -3.28 -11.75 6.84
C THR A 285 -3.90 -10.35 7.02
N VAL A 286 -4.50 -9.81 5.96
CA VAL A 286 -5.07 -8.46 5.94
C VAL A 286 -6.51 -8.49 5.43
N LYS A 287 -7.31 -7.50 5.84
CA LYS A 287 -8.66 -7.25 5.33
C LYS A 287 -8.64 -6.56 3.98
N GLY A 288 -7.74 -5.61 3.76
CA GLY A 288 -7.77 -4.77 2.57
C GLY A 288 -6.65 -3.75 2.47
N VAL A 289 -6.71 -2.94 1.42
CA VAL A 289 -5.71 -1.92 1.09
C VAL A 289 -6.37 -0.57 0.90
N ILE A 290 -5.78 0.47 1.50
CA ILE A 290 -6.02 1.87 1.13
C ILE A 290 -4.79 2.44 0.43
N TRP A 291 -5.00 3.14 -0.68
CA TRP A 291 -3.94 3.60 -1.59
C TRP A 291 -4.06 5.10 -1.88
N TYR A 292 -2.99 5.87 -1.63
CA TYR A 292 -2.95 7.28 -1.99
C TYR A 292 -1.65 7.63 -2.73
N GLN A 293 -1.73 7.56 -4.05
CA GLN A 293 -0.62 7.84 -4.96
C GLN A 293 -1.13 8.39 -6.29
N GLY A 294 -0.24 9.08 -7.00
CA GLY A 294 -0.45 9.49 -8.38
C GLY A 294 0.31 10.75 -8.73
N CYS A 295 0.72 11.58 -7.75
CA CYS A 295 1.35 12.87 -8.07
C CYS A 295 2.68 12.69 -8.82
N SER A 296 3.47 11.66 -8.49
CA SER A 296 4.72 11.35 -9.23
C SER A 296 4.46 10.78 -10.63
N ASN A 297 3.23 10.41 -10.95
CA ASN A 297 2.80 9.90 -12.26
C ASN A 297 1.79 10.84 -12.94
N ALA A 298 1.61 12.07 -12.45
CA ALA A 298 0.56 12.97 -12.96
C ALA A 298 0.75 13.32 -14.45
N GLY A 299 1.98 13.22 -14.96
CA GLY A 299 2.29 13.40 -16.38
C GLY A 299 1.95 12.22 -17.29
N GLU A 300 1.53 11.07 -16.74
CA GLU A 300 1.18 9.88 -17.53
C GLU A 300 -0.27 9.88 -18.03
N GLY A 301 -1.09 10.84 -17.56
CA GLY A 301 -2.50 10.93 -17.91
C GLY A 301 -3.25 9.63 -17.61
N GLU A 302 -4.08 9.19 -18.55
CA GLU A 302 -4.94 8.01 -18.39
C GLU A 302 -4.16 6.70 -18.34
N PHE A 303 -2.92 6.64 -18.83
CA PHE A 303 -2.12 5.40 -18.78
C PHE A 303 -1.82 4.92 -17.36
N TYR A 304 -2.01 5.79 -16.36
CA TYR A 304 -2.02 5.42 -14.96
C TYR A 304 -2.99 4.26 -14.66
N TYR A 305 -4.14 4.21 -15.35
CA TYR A 305 -5.16 3.15 -15.22
C TYR A 305 -4.54 1.76 -15.36
N PHE A 306 -3.76 1.52 -16.43
CA PHE A 306 -3.19 0.20 -16.70
C PHE A 306 -2.23 -0.25 -15.59
N LYS A 307 -1.40 0.68 -15.13
CA LYS A 307 -0.43 0.46 -14.04
C LYS A 307 -1.13 0.19 -12.71
N GLN A 308 -2.16 0.95 -12.38
CA GLN A 308 -2.94 0.75 -11.16
C GLN A 308 -3.69 -0.58 -11.20
N LYS A 309 -4.31 -0.93 -12.31
CA LYS A 309 -4.98 -2.22 -12.51
C LYS A 309 -4.01 -3.39 -12.33
N ALA A 310 -2.82 -3.33 -12.95
CA ALA A 310 -1.80 -4.36 -12.78
C ALA A 310 -1.35 -4.50 -11.33
N MET A 311 -1.08 -3.38 -10.64
CA MET A 311 -0.71 -3.38 -9.22
C MET A 311 -1.77 -4.09 -8.36
N ILE A 312 -3.04 -3.73 -8.53
CA ILE A 312 -4.16 -4.31 -7.76
C ILE A 312 -4.24 -5.83 -7.99
N LEU A 313 -4.18 -6.25 -9.26
CA LEU A 313 -4.30 -7.67 -9.62
C LEU A 313 -3.13 -8.49 -9.07
N GLU A 314 -1.89 -8.00 -9.13
CA GLU A 314 -0.75 -8.71 -8.58
C GLU A 314 -0.77 -8.76 -7.04
N TRP A 315 -1.17 -7.68 -6.37
CA TRP A 315 -1.29 -7.68 -4.91
C TRP A 315 -2.36 -8.66 -4.43
N ARG A 316 -3.45 -8.82 -5.19
CA ARG A 316 -4.48 -9.83 -4.88
C ARG A 316 -4.01 -11.27 -5.04
N LYS A 317 -2.98 -11.55 -5.83
CA LYS A 317 -2.35 -12.89 -5.85
C LYS A 317 -1.64 -13.21 -4.55
N ILE A 318 -1.24 -12.19 -3.79
CA ILE A 318 -0.51 -12.32 -2.52
C ILE A 318 -1.48 -12.44 -1.35
N TRP A 319 -2.38 -11.47 -1.20
CA TRP A 319 -3.28 -11.36 -0.04
C TRP A 319 -4.69 -11.92 -0.30
N GLY A 320 -4.95 -12.46 -1.48
CA GLY A 320 -6.28 -12.90 -1.91
C GLY A 320 -7.11 -11.75 -2.48
N ASP A 321 -8.38 -12.03 -2.76
CA ASP A 321 -9.32 -11.08 -3.39
C ASP A 321 -9.86 -10.03 -2.38
N VAL A 322 -8.93 -9.28 -1.78
CA VAL A 322 -9.18 -8.23 -0.80
C VAL A 322 -9.67 -6.92 -1.45
N PRO A 323 -10.51 -6.12 -0.76
CA PRO A 323 -10.89 -4.79 -1.20
C PRO A 323 -9.69 -3.86 -1.37
N PHE A 324 -9.78 -2.99 -2.39
CA PHE A 324 -8.76 -2.01 -2.73
C PHE A 324 -9.40 -0.62 -2.92
N TYR A 325 -9.12 0.31 -2.01
CA TYR A 325 -9.72 1.65 -2.04
C TYR A 325 -8.65 2.71 -2.23
N TRP A 326 -8.82 3.62 -3.20
CA TRP A 326 -7.85 4.68 -3.44
C TRP A 326 -8.42 6.07 -3.32
N VAL A 327 -7.52 7.03 -3.19
CA VAL A 327 -7.83 8.45 -3.18
C VAL A 327 -7.52 9.02 -4.56
N GLN A 328 -8.53 9.58 -5.23
CA GLN A 328 -8.32 10.35 -6.45
C GLN A 328 -7.44 11.57 -6.11
N LEU A 329 -6.53 11.97 -6.99
CA LEU A 329 -5.71 13.15 -6.74
C LEU A 329 -6.56 14.39 -6.48
N ALA A 330 -6.27 15.12 -5.41
CA ALA A 330 -6.95 16.37 -5.08
C ALA A 330 -6.65 17.48 -6.10
N ASN A 331 -7.41 18.57 -6.06
CA ASN A 331 -7.12 19.80 -6.80
C ASN A 331 -5.78 20.41 -6.36
N PHE A 332 -4.99 20.90 -7.30
CA PHE A 332 -3.66 21.46 -7.06
C PHE A 332 -3.29 22.45 -8.17
N ARG A 333 -2.44 23.44 -7.86
CA ARG A 333 -2.05 24.59 -8.73
C ARG A 333 -3.10 25.68 -8.82
N ALA A 334 -2.72 26.83 -9.41
CA ALA A 334 -3.62 27.91 -9.75
C ALA A 334 -4.79 27.41 -10.60
N ASN A 335 -5.97 27.99 -10.38
CA ASN A 335 -7.10 27.80 -11.29
C ASN A 335 -6.74 28.37 -12.67
N GLU A 336 -7.09 27.67 -13.72
CA GLU A 336 -6.88 28.10 -15.10
C GLU A 336 -8.22 28.55 -15.67
N ALA A 337 -8.29 29.71 -16.34
CA ALA A 337 -9.55 30.19 -16.89
C ALA A 337 -9.99 29.40 -18.15
N ASP A 338 -9.04 28.76 -18.83
CA ASP A 338 -9.28 27.99 -20.05
C ASP A 338 -9.76 26.57 -19.71
N PRO A 339 -10.95 26.12 -20.19
CA PRO A 339 -11.43 24.76 -20.00
C PRO A 339 -10.62 23.71 -20.77
N ASN A 340 -9.71 24.13 -21.67
CA ASN A 340 -8.81 23.24 -22.39
C ASN A 340 -7.58 22.83 -21.57
N SER A 341 -7.30 23.52 -20.45
CA SER A 341 -6.24 23.15 -19.51
C SER A 341 -6.61 21.91 -18.69
N ALA A 342 -6.43 20.72 -19.27
CA ALA A 342 -6.81 19.46 -18.63
C ALA A 342 -5.89 19.07 -17.45
N GLY A 343 -4.58 19.29 -17.56
CA GLY A 343 -3.65 19.05 -16.45
C GLY A 343 -3.83 17.68 -15.77
N TRP A 344 -4.15 17.67 -14.47
CA TRP A 344 -4.41 16.46 -13.69
C TRP A 344 -5.74 15.75 -14.00
N GLY A 345 -6.61 16.32 -14.82
CA GLY A 345 -7.88 15.71 -15.24
C GLY A 345 -7.71 14.30 -15.81
N PHE A 346 -6.73 14.09 -16.68
CA PHE A 346 -6.49 12.78 -17.30
C PHE A 346 -6.01 11.71 -16.32
N VAL A 347 -5.11 12.04 -15.38
CA VAL A 347 -4.69 11.06 -14.36
C VAL A 347 -5.82 10.73 -13.39
N ARG A 348 -6.67 11.72 -13.04
CA ARG A 348 -7.89 11.47 -12.25
C ARG A 348 -8.90 10.61 -13.00
N ASN A 349 -9.01 10.77 -14.32
CA ASN A 349 -9.83 9.90 -15.16
C ASN A 349 -9.27 8.48 -15.18
N GLY A 350 -7.96 8.30 -15.37
CA GLY A 350 -7.30 6.99 -15.28
C GLY A 350 -7.50 6.29 -13.92
N GLN A 351 -7.47 7.05 -12.81
CA GLN A 351 -7.85 6.53 -11.50
C GLN A 351 -9.31 6.07 -11.46
N THR A 352 -10.22 6.85 -12.05
CA THR A 352 -11.67 6.56 -12.07
C THR A 352 -11.99 5.35 -12.96
N MET A 353 -11.34 5.21 -14.12
CA MET A 353 -11.47 4.06 -15.00
C MET A 353 -11.15 2.75 -14.28
N CYS A 354 -10.24 2.78 -13.29
CA CYS A 354 -9.85 1.60 -12.53
C CYS A 354 -10.98 1.02 -11.66
N LEU A 355 -12.09 1.75 -11.46
CA LEU A 355 -13.29 1.26 -10.77
C LEU A 355 -13.98 0.09 -11.49
N GLU A 356 -13.64 -0.19 -12.75
CA GLU A 356 -14.10 -1.40 -13.43
C GLU A 356 -13.62 -2.70 -12.75
N VAL A 357 -12.53 -2.63 -11.97
CA VAL A 357 -11.98 -3.79 -11.28
C VAL A 357 -12.88 -4.09 -10.09
N PRO A 358 -13.42 -5.31 -9.93
CA PRO A 358 -14.31 -5.65 -8.81
C PRO A 358 -13.67 -5.41 -7.43
N LYS A 359 -14.50 -5.20 -6.40
CA LYS A 359 -14.07 -4.92 -5.01
C LYS A 359 -13.11 -3.73 -4.91
N THR A 360 -13.40 -2.68 -5.67
CA THR A 360 -12.65 -1.43 -5.61
C THR A 360 -13.55 -0.26 -5.27
N GLY A 361 -12.93 0.89 -4.99
CA GLY A 361 -13.61 2.12 -4.61
C GLY A 361 -12.66 3.30 -4.61
N GLN A 362 -13.24 4.49 -4.79
CA GLN A 362 -12.51 5.73 -4.94
C GLN A 362 -13.07 6.81 -4.02
N ALA A 363 -12.20 7.44 -3.24
CA ALA A 363 -12.49 8.70 -2.58
C ALA A 363 -12.13 9.85 -3.52
N VAL A 364 -13.13 10.57 -4.03
CA VAL A 364 -12.95 11.81 -4.80
C VAL A 364 -12.54 12.93 -3.84
N THR A 365 -11.58 13.78 -4.21
CA THR A 365 -10.99 14.81 -3.31
C THR A 365 -10.68 16.16 -3.97
N ILE A 366 -11.28 16.44 -5.11
CA ILE A 366 -11.11 17.70 -5.85
C ILE A 366 -11.63 18.96 -5.12
N ASP A 367 -12.33 18.76 -4.01
CA ASP A 367 -12.95 19.79 -3.19
C ASP A 367 -12.14 20.14 -1.92
N ILE A 368 -11.04 19.43 -1.66
CA ILE A 368 -10.27 19.53 -0.40
C ILE A 368 -8.76 19.73 -0.57
N GLY A 369 -8.29 19.91 -1.80
CA GLY A 369 -6.91 20.24 -2.13
C GLY A 369 -6.62 21.74 -2.08
N GLU A 370 -5.35 22.08 -2.30
CA GLU A 370 -4.80 23.40 -2.03
C GLU A 370 -4.08 23.94 -3.28
N GLU A 371 -4.27 25.21 -3.59
CA GLU A 371 -3.69 25.83 -4.80
C GLU A 371 -2.14 25.76 -4.81
N LYS A 372 -1.53 25.96 -3.64
CA LYS A 372 -0.08 26.14 -3.48
C LYS A 372 0.60 25.01 -2.73
N ASP A 373 -0.15 23.98 -2.35
CA ASP A 373 0.37 22.83 -1.62
C ASP A 373 -0.18 21.54 -2.23
N ILE A 374 0.70 20.62 -2.59
CA ILE A 374 0.33 19.33 -3.18
C ILE A 374 -0.18 18.35 -2.11
N HIS A 375 -0.08 18.73 -0.84
CA HIS A 375 -0.51 17.94 0.32
C HIS A 375 -1.79 18.52 0.95
N PRO A 376 -2.99 18.01 0.58
CA PRO A 376 -4.25 18.44 1.17
C PRO A 376 -4.25 18.33 2.69
N ARG A 377 -4.69 19.41 3.34
CA ARG A 377 -4.79 19.54 4.81
C ARG A 377 -5.91 18.70 5.41
N ASN A 378 -7.01 18.59 4.70
CA ASN A 378 -8.18 17.85 5.15
C ASN A 378 -7.98 16.34 4.90
N LYS A 379 -7.33 15.65 5.83
CA LYS A 379 -7.22 14.17 5.81
C LYS A 379 -8.42 13.49 6.47
N TRP A 380 -9.23 14.25 7.19
CA TRP A 380 -10.44 13.76 7.84
C TRP A 380 -11.45 13.30 6.79
N ASP A 381 -11.75 14.11 5.78
CA ASP A 381 -12.67 13.72 4.70
C ASP A 381 -12.11 12.55 3.88
N VAL A 382 -10.80 12.52 3.62
CA VAL A 382 -10.16 11.43 2.89
C VAL A 382 -10.40 10.09 3.58
N GLY A 383 -10.03 9.99 4.87
CA GLY A 383 -10.19 8.75 5.64
C GLY A 383 -11.64 8.34 5.79
N ASN A 384 -12.56 9.28 6.03
CA ASN A 384 -13.99 8.99 6.16
C ASN A 384 -14.62 8.54 4.84
N ARG A 385 -14.23 9.13 3.69
CA ARG A 385 -14.71 8.71 2.36
C ARG A 385 -14.25 7.29 2.03
N LEU A 386 -12.99 6.94 2.33
CA LEU A 386 -12.51 5.56 2.20
C LEU A 386 -13.24 4.59 3.13
N ALA A 387 -13.52 5.01 4.37
CA ALA A 387 -14.22 4.16 5.34
C ALA A 387 -15.66 3.86 4.91
N ARG A 388 -16.36 4.80 4.26
CA ARG A 388 -17.70 4.57 3.70
C ARG A 388 -17.71 3.40 2.71
N TRP A 389 -16.71 3.31 1.83
CA TRP A 389 -16.57 2.19 0.89
C TRP A 389 -16.43 0.86 1.63
N ALA A 390 -15.51 0.78 2.59
CA ALA A 390 -15.31 -0.44 3.37
C ALA A 390 -16.58 -0.85 4.14
N LEU A 391 -17.24 0.09 4.82
CA LEU A 391 -18.46 -0.15 5.58
C LEU A 391 -19.60 -0.71 4.72
N ALA A 392 -19.85 -0.11 3.57
CA ALA A 392 -20.90 -0.54 2.67
C ALA A 392 -20.58 -1.89 2.00
N ASN A 393 -19.40 -2.00 1.36
CA ASN A 393 -19.10 -3.16 0.51
C ASN A 393 -18.59 -4.38 1.27
N ASP A 394 -17.84 -4.20 2.35
CA ASP A 394 -17.15 -5.32 3.02
C ASP A 394 -17.75 -5.71 4.37
N TYR A 395 -18.60 -4.87 4.93
CA TYR A 395 -19.25 -5.08 6.23
C TYR A 395 -20.78 -5.01 6.17
N GLY A 396 -21.36 -4.81 4.98
CA GLY A 396 -22.81 -4.84 4.77
C GLY A 396 -23.57 -3.76 5.53
N LYS A 397 -22.94 -2.62 5.83
CA LYS A 397 -23.61 -1.49 6.49
C LYS A 397 -24.55 -0.81 5.50
N GLU A 398 -25.84 -0.97 5.72
CA GLU A 398 -26.90 -0.37 4.91
C GLU A 398 -27.04 1.14 5.15
N GLY A 399 -27.66 1.84 4.19
CA GLY A 399 -27.97 3.27 4.31
C GLY A 399 -26.77 4.21 4.19
N ILE A 400 -25.57 3.70 3.91
CA ILE A 400 -24.38 4.52 3.70
C ILE A 400 -24.29 4.90 2.22
N VAL A 401 -24.29 6.19 1.91
CA VAL A 401 -23.88 6.69 0.59
C VAL A 401 -22.35 6.75 0.56
N PHE A 402 -21.75 5.83 -0.19
CA PHE A 402 -20.30 5.60 -0.22
C PHE A 402 -19.63 5.94 -1.55
N CYS A 403 -20.35 5.80 -2.67
CA CYS A 403 -19.85 6.12 -4.00
C CYS A 403 -20.23 7.56 -4.35
N SER A 404 -19.25 8.36 -4.78
CA SER A 404 -19.49 9.70 -5.31
C SER A 404 -20.40 9.65 -6.54
N PRO A 405 -21.21 10.69 -6.81
CA PRO A 405 -21.94 10.77 -8.08
C PRO A 405 -20.99 10.60 -9.27
N MET A 406 -21.36 9.77 -10.24
CA MET A 406 -20.58 9.54 -11.45
C MET A 406 -21.46 9.75 -12.68
N MET A 407 -20.85 10.19 -13.78
CA MET A 407 -21.56 10.28 -15.05
C MET A 407 -21.96 8.88 -15.51
N GLU A 408 -23.25 8.67 -15.71
CA GLU A 408 -23.83 7.44 -16.26
C GLU A 408 -23.90 7.52 -17.79
N SER A 409 -24.36 8.66 -18.32
CA SER A 409 -24.46 8.88 -19.75
C SER A 409 -24.48 10.37 -20.11
N VAL A 410 -24.16 10.65 -21.37
CA VAL A 410 -24.36 11.96 -21.99
C VAL A 410 -25.11 11.78 -23.31
N THR A 411 -26.21 12.51 -23.48
CA THR A 411 -26.96 12.56 -24.74
C THR A 411 -26.95 13.98 -25.29
N PHE A 412 -26.84 14.11 -26.61
CA PHE A 412 -26.82 15.40 -27.30
C PHE A 412 -28.13 15.59 -28.06
N ASP A 413 -28.86 16.67 -27.76
CA ASP A 413 -30.14 17.01 -28.37
C ASP A 413 -30.06 18.46 -28.90
N GLY A 414 -29.86 18.59 -30.22
CA GLY A 414 -29.60 19.87 -30.86
C GLY A 414 -28.42 20.61 -30.23
N ALA A 415 -28.69 21.76 -29.61
CA ALA A 415 -27.70 22.60 -28.94
C ALA A 415 -27.48 22.26 -27.46
N LYS A 416 -28.12 21.20 -26.95
CA LYS A 416 -28.04 20.78 -25.55
C LYS A 416 -27.19 19.52 -25.40
N ALA A 417 -26.41 19.46 -24.33
CA ALA A 417 -25.88 18.20 -23.81
C ALA A 417 -26.56 17.88 -22.48
N VAL A 418 -27.12 16.68 -22.34
CA VAL A 418 -27.81 16.22 -21.13
C VAL A 418 -26.94 15.17 -20.48
N VAL A 419 -26.42 15.48 -19.29
CA VAL A 419 -25.56 14.62 -18.50
C VAL A 419 -26.40 13.98 -17.39
N LYS A 420 -26.50 12.66 -17.38
CA LYS A 420 -27.16 11.92 -16.31
C LYS A 420 -26.12 11.30 -15.38
N PHE A 421 -26.37 11.38 -14.07
CA PHE A 421 -25.50 10.83 -13.05
C PHE A 421 -26.14 9.62 -12.37
N ASN A 422 -25.32 8.63 -12.02
CA ASN A 422 -25.67 7.59 -11.06
C ASN A 422 -25.00 7.87 -9.70
N ASN A 423 -25.22 7.01 -8.71
CA ASN A 423 -24.64 7.13 -7.37
C ASN A 423 -24.93 8.49 -6.69
N VAL A 424 -26.10 9.07 -6.96
CA VAL A 424 -26.48 10.41 -6.48
C VAL A 424 -27.02 10.44 -5.05
N GLY A 425 -27.11 9.29 -4.37
CA GLY A 425 -27.76 9.18 -3.07
C GLY A 425 -29.22 9.64 -3.14
N SER A 426 -29.63 10.56 -2.27
CA SER A 426 -30.95 11.21 -2.31
C SER A 426 -31.06 12.39 -3.31
N GLY A 427 -30.03 12.59 -4.13
CA GLY A 427 -30.01 13.52 -5.25
C GLY A 427 -28.80 14.46 -5.23
N LEU A 428 -28.57 15.10 -6.38
CA LEU A 428 -27.56 16.12 -6.57
C LEU A 428 -27.99 17.47 -5.96
N VAL A 429 -26.98 18.28 -5.62
CA VAL A 429 -27.13 19.59 -5.00
C VAL A 429 -25.94 20.47 -5.36
N VAL A 430 -26.21 21.77 -5.50
CA VAL A 430 -25.19 22.81 -5.59
C VAL A 430 -24.76 23.23 -4.18
N ALA A 431 -23.51 22.95 -3.83
CA ALA A 431 -22.97 23.14 -2.48
C ALA A 431 -21.48 23.44 -2.48
N LYS A 432 -20.94 23.72 -1.29
CA LYS A 432 -19.50 23.77 -1.00
C LYS A 432 -19.19 22.84 0.18
N ASN A 433 -17.99 22.27 0.20
CA ASN A 433 -17.51 21.55 1.38
C ASN A 433 -17.26 22.54 2.53
N VAL A 434 -17.79 22.20 3.71
CA VAL A 434 -17.43 22.82 4.97
C VAL A 434 -16.73 21.75 5.79
N GLU A 435 -15.41 21.87 5.86
CA GLU A 435 -14.54 20.87 6.48
C GLU A 435 -15.06 20.41 7.85
N ARG A 436 -15.15 19.08 8.02
CA ARG A 436 -15.68 18.38 9.21
C ARG A 436 -17.17 18.60 9.51
N LYS A 437 -17.87 19.44 8.74
CA LYS A 437 -19.29 19.74 8.90
C LYS A 437 -20.14 19.21 7.75
N GLY A 438 -19.52 18.69 6.70
CA GLY A 438 -20.20 18.16 5.52
C GLY A 438 -20.28 19.21 4.42
N ILE A 439 -21.46 19.41 3.84
CA ILE A 439 -21.68 20.37 2.77
C ILE A 439 -22.66 21.46 3.19
N GLU A 440 -22.50 22.65 2.64
CA GLU A 440 -23.44 23.77 2.76
C GLU A 440 -24.00 24.09 1.38
N CYS A 441 -25.33 24.04 1.23
CA CYS A 441 -25.99 24.41 -0.02
C CYS A 441 -25.73 25.89 -0.34
N VAL A 442 -25.45 26.19 -1.61
CA VAL A 442 -25.23 27.55 -2.07
C VAL A 442 -26.17 27.87 -3.23
N GLU A 443 -26.55 29.14 -3.37
CA GLU A 443 -27.34 29.60 -4.50
C GLU A 443 -26.54 29.51 -5.81
N GLY A 444 -27.25 29.31 -6.91
CA GLY A 444 -26.69 29.29 -8.26
C GLY A 444 -26.84 27.95 -8.97
N THR A 445 -26.04 27.77 -10.01
CA THR A 445 -26.07 26.61 -10.90
C THR A 445 -24.80 25.76 -10.77
N PRO A 446 -24.82 24.50 -11.23
CA PRO A 446 -23.58 23.71 -11.33
C PRO A 446 -22.52 24.44 -12.18
N ASN A 447 -21.26 24.36 -11.74
CA ASN A 447 -20.12 24.99 -12.40
C ASN A 447 -19.15 23.94 -12.97
N CYS A 448 -18.08 24.41 -13.62
CA CYS A 448 -16.99 23.58 -14.15
C CYS A 448 -17.41 22.56 -15.21
N PHE A 449 -18.50 22.83 -15.95
CA PHE A 449 -18.88 22.09 -17.15
C PHE A 449 -18.42 22.81 -18.41
N ALA A 450 -17.73 22.10 -19.29
CA ALA A 450 -17.34 22.59 -20.59
C ALA A 450 -17.84 21.64 -21.69
N VAL A 451 -18.21 22.20 -22.84
CA VAL A 451 -18.64 21.46 -24.02
C VAL A 451 -17.76 21.80 -25.23
N ALA A 452 -17.62 20.86 -26.16
CA ALA A 452 -16.92 21.08 -27.43
C ALA A 452 -17.69 20.44 -28.58
N GLY A 453 -17.50 20.98 -29.78
CA GLY A 453 -17.95 20.36 -31.03
C GLY A 453 -16.96 19.30 -31.52
N GLU A 454 -16.98 18.99 -32.82
CA GLU A 454 -16.05 18.00 -33.41
C GLU A 454 -14.58 18.42 -33.31
N ASP A 455 -14.31 19.72 -33.22
CA ASP A 455 -12.97 20.31 -33.12
C ASP A 455 -12.30 20.08 -31.75
N LYS A 456 -13.02 19.54 -30.76
CA LYS A 456 -12.58 19.35 -29.37
C LYS A 456 -12.07 20.65 -28.71
N ASN A 457 -12.49 21.82 -29.20
CA ASN A 457 -12.20 23.10 -28.58
C ASN A 457 -13.25 23.41 -27.50
N PHE A 458 -12.89 23.18 -26.23
CA PHE A 458 -13.84 23.30 -25.13
C PHE A 458 -14.17 24.74 -24.80
N LYS A 459 -15.44 24.98 -24.50
CA LYS A 459 -16.00 26.24 -24.02
C LYS A 459 -16.82 25.99 -22.77
N TRP A 460 -16.75 26.90 -21.81
CA TRP A 460 -17.58 26.82 -20.61
C TRP A 460 -19.07 26.83 -20.99
N ALA A 461 -19.83 25.94 -20.38
CA ALA A 461 -21.26 25.80 -20.63
C ALA A 461 -22.05 26.35 -19.45
N LYS A 462 -23.21 26.96 -19.74
CA LYS A 462 -24.25 27.18 -18.75
C LYS A 462 -24.83 25.81 -18.39
N ALA A 463 -24.87 25.49 -17.10
CA ALA A 463 -25.41 24.24 -16.60
C ALA A 463 -26.69 24.48 -15.78
N GLU A 464 -27.66 23.58 -15.88
CA GLU A 464 -28.89 23.60 -15.10
C GLU A 464 -29.09 22.24 -14.46
N LEU A 465 -29.29 22.20 -13.14
CA LEU A 465 -29.64 20.98 -12.43
C LEU A 465 -31.15 20.71 -12.59
N VAL A 466 -31.51 19.59 -13.21
CA VAL A 466 -32.89 19.18 -13.48
C VAL A 466 -33.19 17.89 -12.73
N GLY A 467 -34.23 17.91 -11.89
CA GLY A 467 -34.59 16.76 -11.06
C GLY A 467 -33.52 16.41 -10.02
N THR A 468 -33.29 15.12 -9.79
CA THR A 468 -32.38 14.64 -8.75
C THR A 468 -31.01 14.21 -9.26
N ASP A 469 -30.84 13.99 -10.57
CA ASP A 469 -29.68 13.28 -11.12
C ASP A 469 -29.18 13.81 -12.48
N THR A 470 -29.77 14.86 -13.02
CA THR A 470 -29.52 15.28 -14.41
C THR A 470 -29.04 16.73 -14.47
N VAL A 471 -28.00 16.99 -15.27
CA VAL A 471 -27.49 18.33 -15.57
C VAL A 471 -27.61 18.61 -17.07
N VAL A 472 -28.30 19.69 -17.45
CA VAL A 472 -28.45 20.13 -18.84
C VAL A 472 -27.48 21.26 -19.13
N LEU A 473 -26.72 21.13 -20.21
CA LEU A 473 -25.67 22.05 -20.63
C LEU A 473 -26.04 22.76 -21.92
N THR A 474 -25.77 24.07 -21.97
CA THR A 474 -25.89 24.90 -23.18
C THR A 474 -24.68 25.82 -23.34
N CYS A 475 -24.26 26.06 -24.58
CA CYS A 475 -23.16 26.98 -24.89
C CYS A 475 -23.43 27.65 -26.24
N GLU A 476 -23.56 28.98 -26.26
CA GLU A 476 -23.83 29.74 -27.49
C GLU A 476 -22.67 29.66 -28.50
N GLU A 477 -21.43 29.53 -28.01
CA GLU A 477 -20.24 29.33 -28.82
C GLU A 477 -20.14 27.91 -29.42
N VAL A 478 -20.90 26.94 -28.89
CA VAL A 478 -20.88 25.54 -29.33
C VAL A 478 -22.32 25.07 -29.60
N PRO A 479 -22.91 25.47 -30.74
CA PRO A 479 -24.32 25.17 -31.05
C PRO A 479 -24.59 23.70 -31.40
N ALA A 480 -23.55 22.89 -31.58
CA ALA A 480 -23.63 21.45 -31.86
C ALA A 480 -22.64 20.66 -30.98
N PRO A 481 -22.89 20.55 -29.66
CA PRO A 481 -21.97 19.87 -28.75
C PRO A 481 -21.84 18.37 -29.08
N LYS A 482 -20.63 17.85 -28.93
CA LYS A 482 -20.25 16.43 -29.12
C LYS A 482 -19.47 15.85 -27.95
N TYR A 483 -18.83 16.70 -27.16
CA TYR A 483 -18.04 16.29 -26.01
C TYR A 483 -18.36 17.15 -24.79
N VAL A 484 -18.22 16.56 -23.60
CA VAL A 484 -18.38 17.21 -22.31
C VAL A 484 -17.14 16.94 -21.46
N ARG A 485 -16.70 17.96 -20.72
CA ARG A 485 -15.77 17.85 -19.60
C ARG A 485 -16.43 18.40 -18.34
N PHE A 486 -16.20 17.76 -17.21
CA PHE A 486 -16.62 18.23 -15.90
C PHE A 486 -15.45 18.21 -14.91
N ALA A 487 -15.19 19.37 -14.30
CA ALA A 487 -14.13 19.56 -13.29
C ALA A 487 -12.75 19.01 -13.73
N PHE A 488 -12.45 19.11 -15.02
CA PHE A 488 -11.35 18.39 -15.65
C PHE A 488 -10.01 19.12 -15.63
N GLN A 489 -9.87 20.16 -14.81
CA GLN A 489 -8.67 21.00 -14.73
C GLN A 489 -7.71 20.55 -13.62
N ASN A 490 -6.50 21.10 -13.57
CA ASN A 490 -5.59 20.92 -12.42
C ASN A 490 -6.27 21.27 -11.08
N ASN A 491 -6.93 22.44 -11.05
CA ASN A 491 -7.66 22.94 -9.90
C ASN A 491 -9.02 23.52 -10.32
N PRO A 492 -10.10 22.72 -10.31
CA PRO A 492 -11.46 23.20 -10.59
C PRO A 492 -11.99 24.00 -9.39
N LYS A 493 -11.46 25.21 -9.17
CA LYS A 493 -11.71 26.03 -7.96
C LYS A 493 -13.18 26.33 -7.71
N ASP A 494 -13.97 26.47 -8.77
CA ASP A 494 -15.40 26.83 -8.69
C ASP A 494 -16.32 25.59 -8.63
N PHE A 495 -15.74 24.39 -8.42
CA PHE A 495 -16.48 23.15 -8.29
C PHE A 495 -17.52 23.22 -7.16
N ASN A 496 -18.76 22.84 -7.47
CA ASN A 496 -19.89 22.99 -6.55
C ASN A 496 -20.96 21.90 -6.64
N LEU A 497 -20.71 20.75 -7.26
CA LEU A 497 -21.72 19.70 -7.45
C LEU A 497 -21.49 18.49 -6.52
N TYR A 498 -22.45 18.20 -5.65
CA TYR A 498 -22.34 17.14 -4.64
C TYR A 498 -23.60 16.27 -4.62
N SER A 499 -23.52 15.07 -4.03
CA SER A 499 -24.70 14.41 -3.48
C SER A 499 -25.17 15.13 -2.21
N LYS A 500 -26.45 14.99 -1.86
CA LYS A 500 -27.01 15.53 -0.60
C LYS A 500 -26.32 14.97 0.66
N GLU A 501 -25.71 13.80 0.57
CA GLU A 501 -24.93 13.17 1.65
C GLU A 501 -23.47 13.62 1.70
N GLY A 502 -23.12 14.64 0.90
CA GLY A 502 -21.85 15.35 0.97
C GLY A 502 -20.70 14.70 0.23
N LEU A 503 -20.96 13.85 -0.77
CA LEU A 503 -19.89 13.34 -1.64
C LEU A 503 -19.77 14.22 -2.89
N PRO A 504 -18.55 14.69 -3.24
CA PRO A 504 -18.34 15.47 -4.46
C PRO A 504 -18.58 14.61 -5.70
N ALA A 505 -19.23 15.18 -6.71
CA ALA A 505 -19.37 14.54 -8.02
C ALA A 505 -18.00 14.29 -8.67
N THR A 506 -17.87 13.16 -9.35
CA THR A 506 -16.61 12.67 -9.92
C THR A 506 -16.29 13.41 -11.22
N PRO A 507 -15.08 13.97 -11.40
CA PRO A 507 -14.64 14.51 -12.69
C PRO A 507 -14.73 13.48 -13.81
N PHE A 508 -15.05 13.95 -15.02
CA PHE A 508 -15.05 13.10 -16.21
C PHE A 508 -14.81 13.93 -17.48
N HIS A 509 -14.51 13.22 -18.56
CA HIS A 509 -14.60 13.74 -19.92
C HIS A 509 -15.22 12.66 -20.82
N THR A 510 -15.79 13.06 -21.96
CA THR A 510 -16.43 12.13 -22.92
C THR A 510 -15.69 12.03 -24.25
N GLU A 511 -14.43 12.50 -24.29
CA GLU A 511 -13.59 12.35 -25.47
C GLU A 511 -13.26 10.87 -25.67
N LYS A 512 -13.37 10.40 -26.91
CA LYS A 512 -12.93 9.06 -27.32
C LYS A 512 -11.62 9.15 -28.08
#